data_AF-O28758-F1
#
_entry.id   AF-O28758-F1
#
_cell.length_a   1.000
_cell.length_b   1.000
_cell.length_c   1.000
_cell.angle_alpha   90.00
_cell.angle_beta   90.00
_cell.angle_gamma   90.00
#
_symmetry.space_group_name_H-M   'P 1'
#
loop_
_entity.id
_entity.type
_entity.pdbx_description
1 polymer ?
#
loop_
_entity_poly.entity_id
_entity_poly.type
_entity_poly.pdbx_seq_one_letter_code
_entity_poly.pdbx_strand_id
1 'polypeptide(L)'
;MEIMDEIKVNLQKEVSLEEAERYAKNIASKYGDGILLSVHDSKTGYRAPEVYCCGEKPWEVYACNRGANLKISVNQFEFYFRIEVEGQAKY
;
A
#
# COMPACT_ATOMS: atom_id res chain seq x y z
N MET A 1 -7.48 9.97 12.47
CA MET A 1 -6.81 9.05 11.53
C MET A 1 -7.64 7.79 11.54
N GLU A 2 -8.36 7.49 10.45
CA GLU A 2 -9.10 6.23 10.37
C GLU A 2 -8.12 5.07 10.54
N ILE A 3 -8.53 4.03 11.27
CA ILE A 3 -7.70 2.84 11.47
C ILE A 3 -7.61 2.14 10.13
N MET A 4 -6.44 2.18 9.51
CA MET A 4 -6.12 1.43 8.30
C MET A 4 -5.66 0.04 8.69
N ASP A 5 -6.21 -0.99 8.04
CA ASP A 5 -5.75 -2.36 8.25
C ASP A 5 -4.30 -2.49 7.79
N GLU A 6 -3.47 -3.16 8.59
CA GLU A 6 -2.07 -3.41 8.24
C GLU A 6 -1.77 -4.91 8.23
N ILE A 7 -1.24 -5.39 7.11
CA ILE A 7 -0.76 -6.76 6.95
C ILE A 7 0.76 -6.72 6.78
N LYS A 8 1.49 -7.49 7.60
CA LYS A 8 2.95 -7.59 7.50
C LYS A 8 3.35 -8.99 7.04
N VAL A 9 4.13 -9.05 5.98
CA VAL A 9 4.68 -10.26 5.38
C VAL A 9 6.19 -10.21 5.47
N ASN A 10 6.78 -11.12 6.25
CA ASN A 10 8.22 -11.26 6.37
C ASN A 10 8.66 -12.51 5.61
N LEU A 11 9.18 -12.32 4.40
CA LEU A 11 9.75 -13.37 3.58
C LEU A 11 11.19 -13.61 4.03
N GLN A 12 11.55 -14.87 4.27
CA GLN A 12 12.92 -15.29 4.63
C GLN A 12 13.86 -15.29 3.40
N LYS A 13 13.75 -14.26 2.56
CA LYS A 13 14.59 -14.00 1.38
C LYS A 13 14.55 -12.51 1.06
N GLU A 14 15.59 -11.99 0.43
CA GLU A 14 15.48 -10.70 -0.25
C GLU A 14 14.51 -10.84 -1.42
N VAL A 15 13.75 -9.78 -1.68
CA VAL A 15 12.80 -9.70 -2.79
C VAL A 15 12.97 -8.38 -3.52
N SER A 16 12.77 -8.43 -4.83
CA SER A 16 12.65 -7.23 -5.66
C SER A 16 11.33 -6.48 -5.39
N LEU A 17 11.27 -5.21 -5.79
CA LEU A 17 10.03 -4.42 -5.75
C LEU A 17 8.89 -5.11 -6.51
N GLU A 18 9.18 -5.65 -7.71
CA GLU A 18 8.19 -6.34 -8.53
C GLU A 18 7.65 -7.62 -7.87
N GLU A 19 8.52 -8.41 -7.23
CA GLU A 19 8.09 -9.57 -6.46
C GLU A 19 7.23 -9.14 -5.27
N ALA A 20 7.68 -8.15 -4.49
CA ALA A 20 6.95 -7.63 -3.34
C ALA A 20 5.57 -7.08 -3.71
N GLU A 21 5.47 -6.34 -4.81
CA GLU A 21 4.20 -5.81 -5.32
C GLU A 21 3.24 -6.94 -5.73
N ARG A 22 3.76 -8.01 -6.34
CA ARG A 22 2.96 -9.18 -6.70
C ARG A 22 2.40 -9.88 -5.46
N TYR A 23 3.20 -10.04 -4.40
CA TYR A 23 2.70 -10.54 -3.12
C TYR A 23 1.63 -9.62 -2.53
N ALA A 24 1.87 -8.31 -2.54
CA ALA A 24 0.93 -7.33 -2.00
C ALA A 24 -0.41 -7.33 -2.76
N LYS A 25 -0.39 -7.31 -4.10
CA LYS A 25 -1.60 -7.40 -4.94
C LYS A 25 -2.39 -8.69 -4.72
N ASN A 26 -1.70 -9.84 -4.62
CA ASN A 26 -2.35 -11.12 -4.36
C ASN A 26 -2.97 -11.21 -2.95
N ILE A 27 -2.44 -10.46 -1.99
CA ILE A 27 -3.05 -10.34 -0.66
C ILE A 27 -4.24 -9.38 -0.74
N ALA A 28 -4.08 -8.19 -1.34
CA ALA A 28 -5.14 -7.20 -1.49
C ALA A 28 -6.38 -7.76 -2.20
N SER A 29 -6.20 -8.58 -3.24
CA SER A 29 -7.31 -9.21 -3.98
C SER A 29 -8.17 -10.17 -3.15
N LYS A 30 -7.71 -10.58 -1.96
CA LYS A 30 -8.50 -11.37 -1.01
C LYS A 30 -9.47 -10.53 -0.18
N TYR A 31 -9.27 -9.20 -0.17
CA TYR A 31 -10.09 -8.25 0.58
C TYR A 31 -11.15 -7.57 -0.32
N GLY A 32 -10.95 -7.56 -1.64
CA GLY A 32 -11.88 -6.98 -2.61
C GLY A 32 -11.16 -6.48 -3.87
N ASP A 33 -11.84 -5.63 -4.64
CA ASP A 33 -11.19 -4.93 -5.76
C ASP A 33 -10.28 -3.82 -5.21
N GLY A 34 -8.97 -4.03 -5.33
CA GLY A 34 -7.96 -3.20 -4.69
C GLY A 34 -7.18 -2.35 -5.70
N ILE A 35 -7.22 -1.03 -5.53
CA ILE A 35 -6.41 -0.09 -6.30
C ILE A 35 -5.16 0.25 -5.49
N LEU A 36 -3.97 -0.05 -6.04
CA LEU A 36 -2.70 0.39 -5.46
C LEU A 36 -2.55 1.90 -5.65
N LEU A 37 -2.47 2.64 -4.53
CA LEU A 37 -2.39 4.09 -4.52
C LEU A 37 -0.96 4.60 -4.37
N SER A 38 -0.18 3.98 -3.50
CA SER A 38 1.23 4.31 -3.35
C SER A 38 2.07 3.12 -2.88
N VAL A 39 3.37 3.25 -3.12
CA VAL A 39 4.40 2.31 -2.69
C VAL A 39 5.61 3.06 -2.15
N HIS A 40 6.32 2.46 -1.21
CA HIS A 40 7.59 2.95 -0.67
C HIS A 40 8.55 1.80 -0.36
N ASP A 41 9.82 1.97 -0.71
CA ASP A 41 10.93 1.11 -0.31
C ASP A 41 11.79 1.81 0.75
N SER A 42 11.72 1.33 1.99
CA SER A 42 12.48 1.91 3.10
C SER A 42 14.00 1.73 3.00
N LYS A 43 14.49 0.80 2.17
CA LYS A 43 15.94 0.55 1.97
C LYS A 43 16.57 1.57 1.03
N THR A 44 15.86 1.97 -0.03
CA THR A 44 16.37 2.89 -1.06
C THR A 44 15.77 4.29 -0.98
N GLY A 45 14.67 4.48 -0.26
CA GLY A 45 13.87 5.70 -0.25
C GLY A 45 13.00 5.90 -1.50
N TYR A 46 13.00 4.91 -2.41
CA TYR A 46 12.12 4.92 -3.58
C TYR A 46 10.66 4.99 -3.14
N ARG A 47 9.88 5.77 -3.88
CA ARG A 47 8.43 5.87 -3.69
C ARG A 47 7.72 6.15 -5.00
N ALA A 48 6.52 5.62 -5.14
CA ALA A 48 5.62 5.97 -6.24
C ALA A 48 4.20 6.22 -5.70
N PRO A 49 3.53 7.32 -6.10
CA PRO A 49 4.08 8.41 -6.89
C PRO A 49 5.19 9.17 -6.15
N GLU A 50 6.02 9.89 -6.90
CA GLU A 50 7.08 10.72 -6.34
C GLU A 50 6.46 12.01 -5.77
N VAL A 51 5.95 11.89 -4.54
CA VAL A 51 5.29 12.99 -3.86
C VAL A 51 6.20 13.60 -2.81
N TYR A 52 6.23 14.93 -2.78
CA TYR A 52 6.88 15.73 -1.76
C TYR A 52 5.80 16.53 -1.06
N CYS A 53 5.69 16.38 0.25
CA CYS A 53 4.74 17.13 1.06
C CYS A 53 5.42 17.57 2.36
N CYS A 54 4.88 18.60 3.01
CA CYS A 54 5.32 19.09 4.30
C CYS A 54 4.89 18.09 5.40
N GLY A 55 5.59 16.95 5.53
CA GLY A 55 5.25 15.96 6.55
C GLY A 55 6.08 14.69 6.46
N GLU A 56 5.99 13.89 7.53
CA GLU A 56 6.57 12.55 7.55
C GLU A 56 5.80 11.64 6.57
N LYS A 57 6.54 10.82 5.80
CA LYS A 57 6.00 9.79 4.89
C LYS A 57 4.98 10.31 3.86
N PRO A 58 5.40 11.15 2.90
CA PRO A 58 4.49 11.76 1.92
C PRO A 58 3.71 10.75 1.05
N TRP A 59 4.25 9.54 0.83
CA TRP A 59 3.55 8.46 0.11
C TRP A 59 2.34 7.91 0.88
N GLU A 60 2.41 7.88 2.21
CA GLU A 60 1.33 7.44 3.10
C GLU A 60 0.23 8.51 3.10
N VAL A 61 0.59 9.78 3.32
CA VAL A 61 -0.35 10.90 3.27
C VAL A 61 -1.08 10.97 1.93
N TYR A 62 -0.35 10.79 0.82
CA TYR A 62 -0.94 10.76 -0.53
C TYR A 62 -2.02 9.68 -0.67
N ALA A 63 -1.75 8.48 -0.15
CA ALA A 63 -2.65 7.34 -0.24
C ALA A 63 -3.86 7.51 0.69
N CYS A 64 -3.66 7.94 1.93
CA CYS A 64 -4.74 8.22 2.88
C CYS A 64 -5.73 9.27 2.32
N ASN A 65 -5.21 10.35 1.71
CA ASN A 65 -6.05 11.37 1.06
C ASN A 65 -6.86 10.84 -0.15
N ARG A 66 -6.53 9.65 -0.67
CA ARG A 66 -7.24 8.97 -1.77
C ARG A 66 -8.08 7.78 -1.31
N GLY A 67 -8.24 7.63 0.01
CA GLY A 67 -9.06 6.60 0.63
C GLY A 67 -8.33 5.27 0.80
N ALA A 68 -7.01 5.27 0.96
CA ALA A 68 -6.30 4.05 1.35
C ALA A 68 -6.88 3.53 2.68
N ASN A 69 -7.27 2.26 2.69
CA ASN A 69 -7.86 1.56 3.83
C ASN A 69 -7.14 0.24 4.15
N LEU A 70 -6.17 -0.16 3.31
CA LEU A 70 -5.33 -1.33 3.54
C LEU A 70 -3.87 -1.02 3.24
N LYS A 71 -2.99 -1.23 4.23
CA LYS A 71 -1.54 -1.22 4.08
C LYS A 71 -1.01 -2.65 4.09
N ILE A 72 -0.21 -2.99 3.09
CA ILE A 72 0.51 -4.27 3.04
C ILE A 72 2.00 -3.98 3.04
N SER A 73 2.71 -4.49 4.03
CA SER A 73 4.16 -4.41 4.14
C SER A 73 4.77 -5.77 3.78
N VAL A 74 5.66 -5.81 2.78
CA VAL A 74 6.41 -7.01 2.39
C VAL A 74 7.89 -6.72 2.56
N ASN A 75 8.52 -7.31 3.58
CA ASN A 75 9.88 -6.97 4.01
C ASN A 75 10.05 -5.44 4.18
N GLN A 76 10.88 -4.80 3.36
CA GLN A 76 11.16 -3.36 3.40
C GLN A 76 10.19 -2.48 2.61
N PHE A 77 9.28 -3.09 1.84
CA PHE A 77 8.34 -2.40 0.97
C PHE A 77 6.99 -2.20 1.65
N GLU A 78 6.41 -1.01 1.51
CA GLU A 78 5.06 -0.69 1.94
C GLU A 78 4.19 -0.40 0.72
N PHE A 79 2.98 -0.95 0.68
CA PHE A 79 2.00 -0.76 -0.38
C PHE A 79 0.67 -0.33 0.22
N TYR A 80 0.10 0.76 -0.27
CA TYR A 80 -1.14 1.33 0.23
C TYR A 80 -2.24 1.14 -0.81
N PHE A 81 -3.28 0.41 -0.45
CA PHE A 81 -4.41 0.10 -1.30
C PHE A 81 -5.68 0.80 -0.81
N ARG A 82 -6.54 1.16 -1.76
CA ARG A 82 -7.96 1.33 -1.51
C ARG A 82 -8.68 0.08 -1.98
N ILE A 83 -9.30 -0.62 -1.06
CA ILE A 83 -10.18 -1.75 -1.32
C ILE A 83 -11.61 -1.23 -1.44
N GLU A 84 -12.23 -1.44 -2.59
CA GLU A 84 -13.66 -1.25 -2.79
C GLU A 84 -14.38 -2.53 -2.37
N VAL A 85 -15.25 -2.45 -1.36
CA VAL A 85 -16.11 -3.57 -0.97
C VAL A 85 -17.32 -3.56 -1.90
N GLU A 86 -17.51 -4.64 -2.67
CA GLU A 86 -18.69 -4.80 -3.51
C GLU A 86 -19.96 -4.60 -2.66
N GLY A 87 -20.81 -3.64 -3.06
CA GLY A 87 -22.05 -3.28 -2.34
C GLY A 87 -22.06 -1.89 -1.70
N GLN A 88 -20.95 -1.16 -1.64
CA GLN A 88 -21.01 0.28 -1.40
C GLN A 88 -21.42 0.98 -2.69
N ALA A 89 -22.71 1.30 -2.80
CA ALA A 89 -23.28 2.01 -3.93
C ALA A 89 -22.52 3.32 -4.21
N LYS A 90 -22.06 3.49 -5.45
CA LYS A 90 -21.67 4.80 -5.99
C LYS A 90 -22.96 5.62 -6.08
N TYR A 91 -23.00 6.74 -5.35
CA TYR A 91 -24.07 7.75 -5.47
C TYR A 91 -24.16 8.26 -6.91
#